data_AF-A0A3M0EB38-F1
#
_entry.id   AF-A0A3M0EB38-F1
#
_cell.length_a   1.000
_cell.length_b   1.000
_cell.length_c   1.000
_cell.angle_alpha   90.00
_cell.angle_beta   90.00
_cell.angle_gamma   90.00
#
_symmetry.space_group_name_H-M   'P 1'
#
loop_
_entity.id
_entity.type
_entity.pdbx_description
1 polymer ?
#
loop_
_entity_poly.entity_id
_entity_poly.type
_entity_poly.pdbx_seq_one_letter_code
_entity_poly.pdbx_strand_id
1 'polypeptide(L)'
;MRKLGLALVIALSACGARAAPTCRAVAPAAIASGTATWIGPCANGMAEGVGTLRVARRGGSPGLFFGKMVRGRPFSGVMPTDRGDWRPAWRFDAGLKAQDDPSGDRQASIDIYRLAVAGANEASRRYRATGNLASARFYSAQGKRLGEALE
;
A
#
# COMPACT_ATOMS: atom_id res chain seq x y z
N MET A 1 -37.25 -55.49 27.07
CA MET A 1 -35.85 -55.02 26.89
C MET A 1 -35.88 -53.69 26.13
N ARG A 2 -35.70 -52.55 26.81
CA ARG A 2 -35.73 -51.20 26.20
C ARG A 2 -34.28 -50.74 25.95
N LYS A 3 -33.91 -50.56 24.68
CA LYS A 3 -32.62 -49.98 24.28
C LYS A 3 -32.70 -48.45 24.40
N LEU A 4 -31.99 -47.85 25.35
CA LEU A 4 -31.74 -46.41 25.37
C LEU A 4 -30.53 -46.12 24.46
N GLY A 5 -30.77 -45.43 23.35
CA GLY A 5 -29.72 -44.86 22.50
C GLY A 5 -29.31 -43.49 23.04
N LEU A 6 -28.05 -43.36 23.45
CA LEU A 6 -27.45 -42.10 23.88
C LEU A 6 -26.88 -41.39 22.65
N ALA A 7 -27.47 -40.27 22.26
CA ALA A 7 -26.95 -39.42 21.17
C ALA A 7 -25.93 -38.43 21.73
N LEU A 8 -24.68 -38.56 21.27
CA LEU A 8 -23.57 -37.65 21.57
C LEU A 8 -23.65 -36.44 20.64
N VAL A 9 -23.91 -35.25 21.20
CA VAL A 9 -23.89 -33.98 20.46
C VAL A 9 -22.48 -33.39 20.53
N ILE A 10 -21.77 -33.39 19.41
CA ILE A 10 -20.46 -32.75 19.27
C ILE A 10 -20.69 -31.26 18.93
N ALA A 11 -20.46 -30.38 19.90
CA ALA A 11 -20.52 -28.93 19.69
C ALA A 11 -19.25 -28.45 18.96
N LEU A 12 -19.36 -28.19 17.66
CA LEU A 12 -18.33 -27.48 16.89
C LEU A 12 -18.31 -26.01 17.32
N SER A 13 -17.35 -25.66 18.17
CA SER A 13 -17.03 -24.26 18.48
C SER A 13 -16.33 -23.63 17.28
N ALA A 14 -17.09 -22.90 16.45
CA ALA A 14 -16.54 -22.06 15.40
C ALA A 14 -15.79 -20.88 16.06
N CYS A 15 -14.46 -20.99 16.13
CA CYS A 15 -13.60 -19.87 16.49
C CYS A 15 -13.71 -18.81 15.39
N GLY A 16 -14.52 -17.78 15.63
CA GLY A 16 -14.65 -16.64 14.72
C GLY A 16 -13.34 -15.88 14.65
N ALA A 17 -12.54 -16.12 13.62
CA ALA A 17 -11.39 -15.29 13.28
C ALA A 17 -11.89 -13.86 13.02
N ARG A 18 -11.73 -12.97 14.01
CA ARG A 18 -12.05 -11.56 13.85
C ARG A 18 -11.11 -11.00 12.79
N ALA A 19 -11.63 -10.75 11.59
CA ALA A 19 -10.87 -10.15 10.50
C ALA A 19 -10.19 -8.88 11.04
N ALA A 20 -8.87 -8.79 10.87
CA ALA A 20 -8.13 -7.60 11.25
C ALA A 20 -8.79 -6.37 10.58
N PRO A 21 -8.94 -5.25 11.29
CA PRO A 21 -9.57 -4.06 10.72
C PRO A 21 -8.83 -3.68 9.43
N THR A 22 -9.57 -3.57 8.33
CA THR A 22 -9.02 -3.20 7.04
C THR A 22 -8.45 -1.79 7.13
N CYS A 23 -7.16 -1.64 6.79
CA CYS A 23 -6.53 -0.33 6.80
C CYS A 23 -7.07 0.51 5.65
N ARG A 24 -7.91 1.50 5.96
CA ARG A 24 -8.57 2.33 4.94
C ARG A 24 -7.57 3.28 4.31
N ALA A 25 -7.55 3.31 2.99
CA ALA A 25 -6.76 4.23 2.20
C ALA A 25 -7.51 4.62 0.93
N VAL A 26 -7.37 5.87 0.52
CA VAL A 26 -7.88 6.36 -0.75
C VAL A 26 -6.73 6.47 -1.74
N ALA A 27 -6.95 6.03 -2.97
CA ALA A 27 -5.94 6.04 -4.02
C ALA A 27 -5.83 7.42 -4.69
N PRO A 28 -4.61 7.85 -5.11
CA PRO A 28 -4.46 8.94 -6.06
C PRO A 28 -5.34 8.74 -7.30
N ALA A 29 -5.89 9.83 -7.84
CA ALA A 29 -6.82 9.77 -8.97
C ALA A 29 -6.25 9.01 -10.18
N ALA A 30 -4.96 9.17 -10.46
CA ALA A 30 -4.26 8.50 -11.57
C ALA A 30 -4.26 6.96 -11.47
N ILE A 31 -4.46 6.40 -10.27
CA ILE A 31 -4.44 4.95 -10.05
C ILE A 31 -5.72 4.40 -9.40
N ALA A 32 -6.78 5.20 -9.29
CA ALA A 32 -8.01 4.88 -8.57
C ALA A 32 -8.99 4.00 -9.39
N SER A 33 -8.58 2.79 -9.77
CA SER A 33 -9.39 1.90 -10.64
C SER A 33 -9.75 0.55 -10.01
N GLY A 34 -9.63 0.40 -8.69
CA GLY A 34 -9.94 -0.87 -8.02
C GLY A 34 -9.63 -0.87 -6.51
N THR A 35 -9.49 -2.05 -5.94
CA THR A 35 -9.29 -2.22 -4.49
C THR A 35 -7.90 -1.74 -4.07
N ALA A 36 -7.89 -0.70 -3.24
CA ALA A 36 -6.68 -0.14 -2.65
C ALA A 36 -6.27 -0.94 -1.39
N THR A 37 -5.01 -1.36 -1.33
CA THR A 37 -4.40 -2.02 -0.17
C THR A 37 -3.19 -1.23 0.28
N TRP A 38 -3.23 -0.72 1.51
CA TRP A 38 -2.09 -0.06 2.12
C TRP A 38 -1.13 -1.06 2.77
N ILE A 39 0.15 -0.91 2.46
CA ILE A 39 1.25 -1.75 2.93
C ILE A 39 2.21 -0.82 3.67
N GLY A 40 1.83 -0.48 4.89
CA GLY A 40 2.52 0.49 5.73
C GLY A 40 1.84 0.60 7.11
N PRO A 41 2.25 1.56 7.95
CA PRO A 41 1.63 1.77 9.25
C PRO A 41 0.13 2.05 9.14
N CYS A 42 -0.64 1.57 10.12
CA CYS A 42 -2.07 1.80 10.17
C CYS A 42 -2.43 2.34 11.55
N ALA A 43 -3.05 3.52 11.60
CA ALA A 43 -3.46 4.17 12.83
C ALA A 43 -4.96 4.45 12.76
N ASN A 44 -5.70 4.10 13.81
CA ASN A 44 -7.15 4.32 13.89
C ASN A 44 -7.94 3.76 12.68
N GLY A 45 -7.47 2.63 12.14
CA GLY A 45 -8.06 1.97 10.96
C GLY A 45 -7.82 2.72 9.64
N MET A 46 -6.86 3.64 9.59
CA MET A 46 -6.52 4.41 8.39
C MET A 46 -5.02 4.31 8.09
N ALA A 47 -4.68 4.36 6.80
CA ALA A 47 -3.30 4.38 6.35
C ALA A 47 -2.57 5.63 6.88
N GLU A 48 -1.40 5.41 7.45
CA GLU A 48 -0.61 6.45 8.10
C GLU A 48 0.88 6.22 7.84
N GLY A 49 1.66 7.29 7.79
CA GLY A 49 3.11 7.21 7.66
C GLY A 49 3.58 6.73 6.29
N VAL A 50 4.82 6.26 6.23
CA VAL A 50 5.52 5.88 4.99
C VAL A 50 5.21 4.43 4.62
N GLY A 51 4.95 4.15 3.35
CA GLY A 51 4.62 2.82 2.86
C GLY A 51 4.27 2.79 1.38
N THR A 52 3.56 1.75 0.97
CA THR A 52 3.11 1.56 -0.41
C THR A 52 1.61 1.32 -0.47
N LEU A 53 0.93 2.03 -1.35
CA LEU A 53 -0.44 1.71 -1.75
C LEU A 53 -0.41 0.89 -3.04
N ARG A 54 -1.07 -0.26 -3.03
CA ARG A 54 -1.32 -1.07 -4.22
C ARG A 54 -2.78 -1.03 -4.58
N VAL A 55 -3.11 -0.67 -5.80
CA VAL A 55 -4.47 -0.73 -6.35
C VAL A 55 -4.55 -1.87 -7.34
N ALA A 56 -5.35 -2.88 -7.03
CA ALA A 56 -5.58 -4.00 -7.94
C ALA A 56 -6.32 -3.49 -9.20
N ARG A 57 -5.86 -3.92 -10.39
CA ARG A 57 -6.50 -3.65 -11.68
C ARG A 57 -6.90 -4.98 -12.33
N ARG A 58 -8.04 -5.02 -13.01
CA ARG A 58 -8.41 -6.19 -13.83
C ARG A 58 -7.53 -6.20 -15.08
N GLY A 59 -6.85 -7.32 -15.34
CA GLY A 59 -6.14 -7.57 -16.59
C GLY A 59 -4.90 -6.71 -16.86
N GLY A 60 -4.30 -6.11 -15.83
CA GLY A 60 -3.11 -5.26 -16.01
C GLY A 60 -2.27 -5.11 -14.75
N SER A 61 -1.14 -4.40 -14.89
CA SER A 61 -0.24 -4.10 -13.78
C SER A 61 -0.97 -3.30 -12.69
N PRO A 62 -0.73 -3.61 -11.40
CA PRO A 62 -1.35 -2.88 -10.31
C PRO A 62 -0.95 -1.41 -10.36
N GLY A 63 -1.86 -0.53 -9.97
CA GLY A 63 -1.51 0.85 -9.65
C GLY A 63 -0.65 0.86 -8.38
N LEU A 64 0.43 1.62 -8.38
CA LEU A 64 1.34 1.73 -7.24
C LEU A 64 1.53 3.19 -6.85
N PHE A 65 1.49 3.45 -5.56
CA PHE A 65 1.93 4.71 -4.98
C PHE A 65 2.91 4.42 -3.84
N PHE A 66 4.08 5.02 -3.90
CA PHE A 66 5.15 4.89 -2.92
C PHE A 66 5.32 6.22 -2.21
N GLY A 67 5.03 6.29 -0.92
CA GLY A 67 5.07 7.59 -0.25
C GLY A 67 4.48 7.59 1.13
N LYS A 68 4.01 8.77 1.55
CA LYS A 68 3.41 9.03 2.85
C LYS A 68 1.89 9.14 2.74
N MET A 69 1.20 8.49 3.67
CA MET A 69 -0.23 8.65 3.94
C MET A 69 -0.43 9.41 5.25
N VAL A 70 -1.50 10.20 5.32
CA VAL A 70 -1.98 10.85 6.55
C VAL A 70 -3.48 10.67 6.62
N ARG A 71 -3.98 10.03 7.68
CA ARG A 71 -5.41 9.74 7.90
C ARG A 71 -6.08 9.11 6.66
N GLY A 72 -5.42 8.15 6.05
CA GLY A 72 -5.94 7.40 4.90
C GLY A 72 -5.86 8.12 3.55
N ARG A 73 -5.24 9.31 3.48
CA ARG A 73 -5.09 10.08 2.24
C ARG A 73 -3.62 10.23 1.84
N PRO A 74 -3.30 10.19 0.53
CA PRO A 74 -1.93 10.38 0.08
C PRO A 74 -1.49 11.81 0.39
N PHE A 75 -0.31 11.96 0.98
CA PHE A 75 0.27 13.24 1.34
C PHE A 75 1.31 13.68 0.32
N SER A 76 2.34 12.87 0.11
CA SER A 76 3.39 13.07 -0.89
C SER A 76 4.02 11.73 -1.26
N GLY A 77 4.59 11.61 -2.45
CA GLY A 77 5.20 10.36 -2.90
C GLY A 77 5.34 10.27 -4.41
N VAL A 78 5.55 9.06 -4.91
CA VAL A 78 5.80 8.78 -6.32
C VAL A 78 4.78 7.76 -6.83
N MET A 79 4.33 7.96 -8.07
CA MET A 79 3.35 7.09 -8.74
C MET A 79 3.68 6.98 -10.23
N PRO A 80 3.19 5.93 -10.93
CA PRO A 80 3.52 5.74 -12.33
C PRO A 80 2.85 6.82 -13.19
N THR A 81 3.52 7.16 -14.28
CA THR A 81 2.93 7.89 -15.42
C THR A 81 2.28 6.91 -16.39
N ASP A 82 1.53 7.43 -17.35
CA ASP A 82 0.95 6.62 -18.44
C ASP A 82 2.02 5.98 -19.34
N ARG A 83 3.27 6.46 -19.28
CA ARG A 83 4.42 5.92 -20.03
C ARG A 83 5.17 4.83 -19.26
N GLY A 84 4.78 4.55 -18.02
CA GLY A 84 5.44 3.57 -17.16
C GLY A 84 6.61 4.12 -16.33
N ASP A 85 6.98 5.38 -16.52
CA ASP A 85 7.96 6.09 -15.68
C ASP A 85 7.37 6.49 -14.33
N TRP A 86 8.21 7.00 -13.44
CA TRP A 86 7.81 7.53 -12.14
C TRP A 86 7.64 9.05 -12.16
N ARG A 87 6.60 9.55 -11.50
CA ARG A 87 6.39 10.99 -11.27
C ARG A 87 6.31 11.31 -9.78
N PRO A 88 7.08 12.29 -9.28
CA PRO A 88 6.92 12.80 -7.93
C PRO A 88 5.61 13.60 -7.82
N ALA A 89 4.95 13.46 -6.68
CA ALA A 89 3.80 14.23 -6.27
C ALA A 89 4.16 14.93 -4.96
N TRP A 90 4.32 16.25 -5.01
CA TRP A 90 4.64 17.05 -3.83
C TRP A 90 3.45 17.05 -2.87
N ARG A 91 2.25 17.22 -3.42
CA ARG A 91 0.98 17.17 -2.70
C ARG A 91 -0.13 16.56 -3.55
N PHE A 92 -1.27 16.33 -2.91
CA PHE A 92 -2.52 15.98 -3.57
C PHE A 92 -3.59 17.01 -3.22
N ASP A 93 -4.38 17.41 -4.22
CA ASP A 93 -5.53 18.28 -4.00
C ASP A 93 -6.73 17.52 -3.37
N ALA A 94 -7.85 18.21 -3.18
CA ALA A 94 -9.07 17.59 -2.64
C ALA A 94 -9.57 16.43 -3.52
N GLY A 95 -9.38 16.53 -4.84
CA GLY A 95 -9.71 15.52 -5.84
C GLY A 95 -8.65 14.44 -6.04
N LEU A 96 -7.61 14.39 -5.19
CA LEU A 96 -6.53 13.41 -5.22
C LEU A 96 -5.68 13.45 -6.50
N LYS A 97 -5.66 14.61 -7.18
CA LYS A 97 -4.73 14.86 -8.29
C LYS A 97 -3.40 15.34 -7.69
N ALA A 98 -2.32 14.72 -8.15
CA ALA A 98 -0.99 15.16 -7.76
C ALA A 98 -0.72 16.58 -8.24
N GLN A 99 -0.04 17.32 -7.39
CA GLN A 99 0.45 18.66 -7.64
C GLN A 99 1.97 18.61 -7.69
N ASP A 100 2.55 19.32 -8.64
CA ASP A 100 3.99 19.54 -8.74
C ASP A 100 4.43 20.54 -7.66
N ASP A 101 5.72 20.55 -7.35
CA ASP A 101 6.28 21.55 -6.44
C ASP A 101 6.32 22.92 -7.14
N PRO A 102 5.63 23.95 -6.61
CA PRO A 102 5.61 25.28 -7.22
C PRO A 102 6.98 25.98 -7.25
N SER A 103 7.92 25.57 -6.41
CA SER A 103 9.27 26.15 -6.36
C SER A 103 10.19 25.67 -7.49
N GLY A 104 9.87 24.51 -8.11
CA GLY A 104 10.77 23.85 -9.04
C GLY A 104 12.07 23.35 -8.41
N ASP A 105 12.15 23.28 -7.08
CA ASP A 105 13.35 22.84 -6.37
C ASP A 105 13.64 21.36 -6.66
N ARG A 106 14.81 21.11 -7.24
CA ARG A 106 15.31 19.75 -7.49
C ARG A 106 15.45 18.96 -6.18
N GLN A 107 15.84 19.61 -5.08
CA GLN A 107 16.03 18.93 -3.81
C GLN A 107 14.70 18.40 -3.25
N ALA A 108 13.61 19.16 -3.41
CA ALA A 108 12.28 18.69 -3.04
C ALA A 108 11.85 17.44 -3.83
N SER A 109 12.18 17.38 -5.13
CA SER A 109 11.96 16.17 -5.94
C SER A 109 12.78 14.98 -5.44
N ILE A 110 14.07 15.20 -5.14
CA ILE A 110 14.96 14.20 -4.56
C ILE A 110 14.39 13.64 -3.24
N ASP A 111 13.87 14.50 -2.37
CA ASP A 111 13.33 14.08 -1.08
C ASP A 111 12.03 13.27 -1.24
N ILE A 112 11.21 13.56 -2.24
CA ILE A 112 10.04 12.74 -2.60
C ILE A 112 10.47 11.35 -3.11
N TYR A 113 11.53 11.26 -3.92
CA TYR A 113 12.07 9.97 -4.35
C TYR A 113 12.67 9.18 -3.18
N ARG A 114 13.42 9.82 -2.27
CA ARG A 114 13.90 9.18 -1.04
C ARG A 114 12.74 8.62 -0.20
N LEU A 115 11.66 9.39 -0.08
CA LEU A 115 10.43 8.95 0.58
C LEU A 115 9.80 7.73 -0.11
N ALA A 116 9.77 7.71 -1.44
CA ALA A 116 9.25 6.58 -2.22
C ALA A 116 10.11 5.31 -2.06
N VAL A 117 11.44 5.44 -2.07
CA VAL A 117 12.37 4.34 -1.78
C VAL A 117 12.10 3.78 -0.38
N ALA A 118 11.95 4.64 0.63
CA ALA A 118 11.59 4.21 1.98
C ALA A 118 10.22 3.49 2.01
N GLY A 119 9.23 3.99 1.28
CA GLY A 119 7.91 3.36 1.16
C GLY A 119 7.95 1.97 0.53
N ALA A 120 8.78 1.76 -0.50
CA ALA A 120 8.98 0.47 -1.13
C ALA A 120 9.72 -0.51 -0.21
N ASN A 121 10.77 -0.03 0.48
CA ASN A 121 11.53 -0.82 1.44
C ASN A 121 10.68 -1.25 2.65
N GLU A 122 9.77 -0.39 3.12
CA GLU A 122 8.83 -0.73 4.19
C GLU A 122 7.87 -1.84 3.75
N ALA A 123 7.32 -1.76 2.55
CA ALA A 123 6.48 -2.83 2.00
C ALA A 123 7.25 -4.14 1.86
N SER A 124 8.49 -4.08 1.38
CA SER A 124 9.39 -5.24 1.29
C SER A 124 9.60 -5.89 2.66
N ARG A 125 9.94 -5.09 3.68
CA ARG A 125 10.15 -5.56 5.07
C ARG A 125 8.91 -6.25 5.63
N ARG A 126 7.72 -5.67 5.45
CA ARG A 126 6.45 -6.26 5.91
C ARG A 126 6.18 -7.61 5.27
N TYR A 127 6.37 -7.74 3.96
CA TYR A 127 6.18 -9.03 3.29
C TYR A 127 7.23 -10.07 3.71
N ARG A 128 8.48 -9.67 3.99
CA ARG A 128 9.47 -10.58 4.59
C ARG A 128 8.99 -11.11 5.94
N ALA A 129 8.46 -10.23 6.79
CA ALA A 129 7.98 -10.58 8.12
C ALA A 129 6.81 -11.59 8.10
N THR A 130 6.03 -11.66 7.02
CA THR A 130 4.95 -12.64 6.85
C THR A 130 5.35 -13.84 5.97
N GLY A 131 6.65 -14.04 5.68
CA GLY A 131 7.15 -15.14 4.86
C GLY A 131 6.87 -15.02 3.35
N ASN A 132 6.29 -13.92 2.87
CA ASN A 132 6.00 -13.70 1.46
C ASN A 132 7.23 -13.12 0.73
N LEU A 133 8.22 -13.98 0.49
CA LEU A 133 9.50 -13.58 -0.10
C LEU A 133 9.38 -13.05 -1.54
N ALA A 134 8.42 -13.55 -2.32
CA ALA A 134 8.18 -13.08 -3.69
C ALA A 134 7.76 -11.60 -3.70
N SER A 135 6.76 -11.24 -2.88
CA SER A 135 6.32 -9.83 -2.75
C SER A 135 7.43 -8.97 -2.15
N ALA A 136 8.17 -9.48 -1.18
CA ALA A 136 9.31 -8.77 -0.62
C ALA A 136 10.35 -8.40 -1.68
N ARG A 137 10.73 -9.35 -2.55
CA ARG A 137 11.67 -9.12 -3.65
C ARG A 137 11.12 -8.12 -4.65
N PHE A 138 9.83 -8.23 -5.00
CA PHE A 138 9.16 -7.29 -5.89
C PHE A 138 9.30 -5.84 -5.39
N TYR A 139 8.88 -5.54 -4.16
CA TYR A 139 8.97 -4.18 -3.63
C TYR A 139 10.41 -3.72 -3.40
N SER A 140 11.33 -4.64 -3.07
CA SER A 140 12.76 -4.31 -3.01
C SER A 140 13.31 -3.87 -4.37
N ALA A 141 12.89 -4.54 -5.46
CA ALA A 141 13.30 -4.17 -6.82
C ALA A 141 12.70 -2.82 -7.24
N GLN A 142 11.45 -2.54 -6.86
CA GLN A 142 10.84 -1.22 -7.09
C GLN A 142 11.59 -0.11 -6.34
N GLY A 143 12.01 -0.35 -5.10
CA GLY A 143 12.84 0.59 -4.34
C GLY A 143 14.17 0.90 -5.02
N LYS A 144 14.83 -0.09 -5.63
CA LYS A 144 16.06 0.12 -6.43
C LYS A 144 15.80 1.00 -7.65
N ARG A 145 14.77 0.69 -8.44
CA ARG A 145 14.37 1.49 -9.61
C ARG A 145 14.03 2.94 -9.27
N LEU A 146 13.39 3.17 -8.13
CA LEU A 146 13.12 4.52 -7.62
C LEU A 146 14.40 5.25 -7.20
N GLY A 147 15.39 4.51 -6.71
CA GLY A 147 16.70 5.04 -6.31
C GLY A 147 17.57 5.45 -7.49
N GLU A 148 17.44 4.79 -8.65
CA GLU A 148 18.15 5.17 -9.89
C GLU A 148 17.82 6.60 -10.33
N ALA A 149 16.65 7.13 -9.98
CA ALA A 149 16.28 8.53 -10.24
C ALA A 149 16.99 9.56 -9.35
N LEU A 150 17.80 9.10 -8.37
CA LEU A 150 18.56 9.95 -7.45
C LEU A 150 20.03 10.14 -7.88
N GLU A 151 20.49 9.35 -8.84
CA GLU A 151 21.84 9.39 -9.41
C GLU A 151 21.93 10.42 -10.54
#